data_AF-A0A1G7GQY0-F1
#
_entry.id   AF-A0A1G7GQY0-F1
#
_cell.length_a   1.000
_cell.length_b   1.000
_cell.length_c   1.000
_cell.angle_alpha   90.00
_cell.angle_beta   90.00
_cell.angle_gamma   90.00
#
_symmetry.space_group_name_H-M   'P 1'
#
loop_
_entity.id
_entity.type
_entity.pdbx_description
1 polymer ?
#
loop_
_entity_poly.entity_id
_entity_poly.type
_entity_poly.pdbx_seq_one_letter_code
_entity_poly.pdbx_strand_id
1 'polypeptide(L)'
;MTVNRPITTYPIDGPMQADGHLTDASLLLAIDGELPSSNRDLVKKHVRACWRCRARREHLEHTIAGIVEYEHRLVAPDMPPLDGSRAIFLARLDQTASELGKPLLSWRLLMRACSGALSLRILRFALTFLVVAGGLYLLQQRNTPVVSASELLQRALASESRSLTGISQPVVVQKLSIDINGHKIARTIYRDAVRKRMVQRSNVTASDELTAEHDFGRSHFSWDDPLSPQTYSEWREGVTQKQDWVTQLNTGEIRVDTRASAGPVSQASLTLRSDDYHPVAEEIRLRDNTYIEVAEISYEVVGLSSLGDDFFGSAPHVAAVSRLTTAHAIIPTSAQLEAAELDVYLALHGSAADMGEQITVHRADGGIEVDGITESEARKQQIVSALAGIPFASQKIESVSEAMTHLGPNAPRATHATLVTPTPALLEEQLKHDFPEASQRTEFVARAMSLCQDASAHAWALNRLADRYVAQDVALLEPEERSRLRSLLNDHLSALRDDVQHLQVHLAPIVSTDSTDTNAVVTAPPVDWRADIHLAHESVESTNQAVSSLLIGASGAEDSAHKLQSRLHITLTRLQKELETLEQQKYP
;
A
#
# COMPACT_ATOMS: atom_id res chain seq x y z
N MET A 1 49.34 -3.63 11.02
CA MET A 1 49.30 -5.10 11.06
C MET A 1 47.87 -5.52 10.79
N THR A 2 47.63 -5.95 9.56
CA THR A 2 46.44 -6.68 9.10
C THR A 2 46.38 -8.07 9.76
N VAL A 3 45.23 -8.74 9.59
CA VAL A 3 44.86 -10.15 9.94
C VAL A 3 43.90 -10.18 11.14
N ASN A 4 42.72 -10.81 11.11
CA ASN A 4 41.90 -11.47 10.09
C ASN A 4 40.61 -11.87 10.83
N ARG A 5 39.43 -11.41 10.41
CA ARG A 5 38.16 -12.01 10.91
C ARG A 5 37.74 -13.10 9.92
N PRO A 6 37.37 -14.29 10.39
CA PRO A 6 37.10 -15.43 9.51
C PRO A 6 35.83 -15.16 8.70
N ILE A 7 35.97 -15.29 7.38
CA ILE A 7 34.86 -15.46 6.45
C ILE A 7 34.25 -16.82 6.80
N THR A 8 33.06 -16.81 7.41
CA THR A 8 32.22 -18.00 7.52
C THR A 8 31.75 -18.38 6.12
N THR A 9 32.53 -19.23 5.45
CA THR A 9 32.12 -19.96 4.26
C THR A 9 31.01 -20.91 4.66
N TYR A 10 29.78 -20.61 4.23
CA TYR A 10 28.72 -21.63 4.18
C TYR A 10 29.23 -22.82 3.35
N PRO A 11 29.00 -24.07 3.77
CA PRO A 11 29.29 -25.22 2.94
C PRO A 11 28.28 -25.21 1.79
N ILE A 12 28.71 -24.68 0.65
CA ILE A 12 28.00 -24.87 -0.62
C ILE A 12 28.15 -26.36 -0.92
N ASP A 13 27.06 -27.12 -0.83
CA ASP A 13 26.97 -28.44 -1.43
C ASP A 13 27.57 -28.34 -2.84
N GLY A 14 28.53 -29.20 -3.17
CA GLY A 14 29.31 -29.10 -4.39
C GLY A 14 28.43 -28.91 -5.64
N PRO A 15 29.00 -28.45 -6.77
CA PRO A 15 28.21 -28.09 -7.97
C PRO A 15 27.40 -29.25 -8.56
N MET A 16 27.56 -30.47 -8.04
CA MET A 16 26.94 -31.71 -8.47
C MET A 16 25.99 -32.26 -7.41
N GLN A 17 24.82 -32.68 -7.85
CA GLN A 17 23.85 -33.48 -7.10
C GLN A 17 24.35 -34.93 -6.92
N ALA A 18 23.71 -35.65 -6.01
CA ALA A 18 24.00 -37.06 -5.75
C ALA A 18 23.78 -37.99 -6.96
N ASP A 19 22.95 -37.57 -7.93
CA ASP A 19 22.69 -38.28 -9.18
C ASP A 19 23.73 -37.99 -10.29
N GLY A 20 24.78 -37.21 -9.98
CA GLY A 20 25.86 -36.88 -10.90
C GLY A 20 25.56 -35.73 -11.87
N HIS A 21 24.41 -35.06 -11.74
CA HIS A 21 24.06 -33.88 -12.53
C HIS A 21 24.34 -32.58 -11.77
N LEU A 22 24.37 -31.44 -12.48
CA LEU A 22 24.55 -30.14 -11.84
C LEU A 22 23.32 -29.71 -11.04
N THR A 23 23.53 -28.99 -9.93
CA THR A 23 22.42 -28.34 -9.20
C THR A 23 21.84 -27.17 -10.00
N ASP A 24 20.54 -26.91 -9.86
CA ASP A 24 19.90 -25.76 -10.51
C ASP A 24 20.53 -24.43 -10.07
N ALA A 25 20.93 -24.32 -8.80
CA ALA A 25 21.68 -23.18 -8.29
C ALA A 25 23.01 -22.96 -9.04
N SER A 26 23.74 -24.04 -9.35
CA SER A 26 24.98 -23.95 -10.14
C SER A 26 24.73 -23.60 -11.60
N LEU A 27 23.58 -24.01 -12.17
CA LEU A 27 23.20 -23.63 -13.52
C LEU A 27 22.79 -22.16 -13.60
N LEU A 28 22.01 -21.65 -12.65
CA LEU A 28 21.60 -20.25 -12.57
C LEU A 28 22.81 -19.33 -12.35
N LEU A 29 23.66 -19.61 -11.35
CA LEU A 29 24.89 -18.86 -11.13
C LEU A 29 25.84 -18.90 -12.34
N ALA A 30 25.77 -19.94 -13.17
CA ALA A 30 26.53 -20.01 -14.41
C ALA A 30 25.91 -19.19 -15.55
N ILE A 31 24.57 -19.07 -15.60
CA ILE A 31 23.83 -18.21 -16.53
C ILE A 31 24.09 -16.73 -16.20
N ASP A 32 24.00 -16.35 -14.92
CA ASP A 32 24.18 -14.97 -14.44
C ASP A 32 25.66 -14.54 -14.38
N GLY A 33 26.58 -15.48 -14.57
CA GLY A 33 28.03 -15.23 -14.58
C GLY A 33 28.66 -15.08 -13.18
N GLU A 34 27.90 -15.35 -12.12
CA GLU A 34 28.29 -15.21 -10.72
C GLU A 34 29.01 -16.45 -10.14
N LEU A 35 29.17 -17.51 -10.94
CA LEU A 35 29.82 -18.73 -10.48
C LEU A 35 31.31 -18.49 -10.06
N PRO A 36 31.76 -19.00 -8.90
CA PRO A 36 33.16 -18.91 -8.48
C PRO A 36 34.13 -19.45 -9.53
N SER A 37 35.31 -18.84 -9.67
CA SER A 37 36.32 -19.21 -10.68
C SER A 37 36.73 -20.69 -10.60
N SER A 38 36.74 -21.29 -9.41
CA SER A 38 37.05 -22.71 -9.19
C SER A 38 36.07 -23.68 -9.85
N ASN A 39 34.80 -23.28 -10.02
CA ASN A 39 33.73 -24.17 -10.48
C ASN A 39 33.34 -23.89 -11.95
N ARG A 40 33.76 -22.76 -12.52
CA ARG A 40 33.37 -22.32 -13.87
C ARG A 40 33.73 -23.32 -14.97
N ASP A 41 34.94 -23.85 -14.93
CA ASP A 41 35.41 -24.78 -15.96
C ASP A 41 34.76 -26.16 -15.83
N LEU A 42 34.47 -26.61 -14.61
CA LEU A 42 33.79 -27.87 -14.35
C LEU A 42 32.35 -27.82 -14.86
N VAL A 43 31.59 -26.78 -14.49
CA VAL A 43 30.20 -26.59 -14.92
C VAL A 43 30.13 -26.44 -16.44
N LYS A 44 31.01 -25.63 -17.05
CA LYS A 44 31.07 -25.49 -18.52
C LYS A 44 31.38 -26.80 -19.23
N LYS A 45 32.33 -27.60 -18.73
CA LYS A 45 32.64 -28.93 -19.31
C LYS A 45 31.46 -29.88 -19.16
N HIS A 46 30.80 -29.90 -18.01
CA HIS A 46 29.67 -30.77 -17.75
C HIS A 46 28.46 -30.43 -18.64
N VAL A 47 28.07 -29.16 -18.78
CA VAL A 47 26.95 -28.73 -19.66
C VAL A 47 27.22 -29.07 -21.13
N ARG A 48 28.50 -29.06 -21.56
CA ARG A 48 28.88 -29.49 -22.91
C ARG A 48 28.76 -31.01 -23.10
N ALA A 49 29.02 -31.80 -22.06
CA ALA A 49 29.02 -33.26 -22.15
C ALA A 49 27.65 -33.90 -21.82
N CYS A 50 26.84 -33.29 -20.97
CA CYS A 50 25.59 -33.84 -20.46
C CYS A 50 24.36 -33.19 -21.13
N TRP A 51 23.58 -33.99 -21.85
CA TRP A 51 22.34 -33.53 -22.51
C TRP A 51 21.29 -33.02 -21.52
N ARG A 52 21.09 -33.71 -20.40
CA ARG A 52 20.11 -33.32 -19.37
C ARG A 52 20.39 -31.96 -18.76
N CYS A 53 21.62 -31.68 -18.34
CA CYS A 53 22.02 -30.37 -17.85
C CYS A 53 21.97 -29.27 -18.92
N ARG A 54 22.14 -29.61 -20.21
CA ARG A 54 21.99 -28.66 -21.31
C ARG A 54 20.52 -28.26 -21.51
N ALA A 55 19.62 -29.25 -21.61
CA ALA A 55 18.18 -29.00 -21.71
C ALA A 55 17.65 -28.24 -20.48
N ARG A 56 18.15 -28.59 -19.28
CA ARG A 56 17.79 -27.88 -18.04
C ARG A 56 18.25 -26.42 -18.07
N ARG A 57 19.47 -26.15 -18.53
CA ARG A 57 19.99 -24.78 -18.67
C ARG A 57 19.20 -23.97 -19.68
N GLU A 58 18.88 -24.53 -20.84
CA GLU A 58 18.09 -23.87 -21.88
C GLU A 58 16.68 -23.51 -21.38
N HIS A 59 16.06 -24.40 -20.60
CA HIS A 59 14.77 -24.13 -19.95
C HIS A 59 14.84 -22.97 -18.94
N LEU A 60 15.92 -22.88 -18.15
CA LEU A 60 16.14 -21.76 -17.23
C LEU A 60 16.35 -20.45 -18.00
N GLU A 61 17.15 -20.45 -19.06
CA GLU A 61 17.36 -19.28 -19.94
C GLU A 61 16.05 -18.81 -20.59
N HIS A 62 15.18 -19.74 -21.03
CA HIS A 62 13.87 -19.42 -21.59
C HIS A 62 12.90 -18.84 -20.54
N THR A 63 12.95 -19.33 -19.31
CA THR A 63 12.15 -18.80 -18.19
C THR A 63 12.54 -17.37 -17.85
N ILE A 64 13.85 -17.08 -17.81
CA ILE A 64 14.39 -15.73 -17.59
C ILE A 64 13.89 -14.79 -18.70
N ALA A 65 13.95 -15.23 -19.96
CA ALA A 65 13.43 -14.44 -21.08
C ALA A 65 11.93 -14.15 -20.96
N GLY A 66 11.13 -15.12 -20.49
CA GLY A 66 9.70 -14.93 -20.24
C GLY A 66 9.38 -13.90 -19.16
N ILE A 67 10.16 -13.87 -18.07
CA ILE A 67 10.01 -12.87 -17.00
C ILE A 67 10.35 -11.47 -17.52
N VAL A 68 11.44 -11.32 -18.28
CA VAL A 68 11.84 -10.04 -18.88
C VAL A 68 10.78 -9.52 -19.86
N GLU A 69 10.20 -10.40 -20.68
CA GLU A 69 9.12 -10.03 -21.60
C GLU A 69 7.84 -9.62 -20.85
N TYR A 70 7.50 -10.33 -19.77
CA TYR A 70 6.39 -9.98 -18.89
C TYR A 70 6.57 -8.59 -18.27
N GLU A 71 7.75 -8.30 -17.70
CA GLU A 71 8.11 -6.99 -17.16
C GLU A 71 7.99 -5.90 -18.25
N HIS A 72 8.48 -6.18 -19.46
CA HIS A 72 8.44 -5.21 -20.55
C HIS A 72 7.03 -4.92 -21.08
N ARG A 73 6.11 -5.90 -21.05
CA ARG A 73 4.75 -5.75 -21.57
C ARG A 73 3.75 -5.21 -20.56
N LEU A 74 3.88 -5.59 -19.29
CA LEU A 74 2.86 -5.31 -18.27
C LEU A 74 3.32 -4.31 -17.23
N VAL A 75 4.63 -4.25 -16.93
CA VAL A 75 5.17 -3.38 -15.87
C VAL A 75 5.75 -2.09 -16.44
N ALA A 76 6.40 -2.15 -17.61
CA ALA A 76 6.99 -0.98 -18.25
C ALA A 76 6.00 0.15 -18.66
N PRO A 77 4.74 -0.12 -19.05
CA PRO A 77 3.77 0.93 -19.35
C PRO A 77 3.32 1.75 -18.12
N ASP A 78 3.30 1.12 -16.95
CA ASP A 78 2.82 1.73 -15.68
C ASP A 78 3.96 2.27 -14.80
N MET A 79 5.21 2.01 -15.18
CA MET A 79 6.35 2.66 -14.55
C MET A 79 6.47 4.12 -15.02
N PRO A 80 6.69 5.07 -14.10
CA PRO A 80 6.90 6.46 -14.48
C PRO A 80 8.08 6.57 -15.45
N PRO A 81 7.99 7.37 -16.52
CA PRO A 81 9.04 7.48 -17.50
C PRO A 81 10.35 7.86 -16.81
N LEU A 82 11.35 6.98 -16.94
CA LEU A 82 12.66 7.13 -16.31
C LEU A 82 13.46 8.32 -16.84
N ASP A 83 12.92 9.13 -17.76
CA ASP A 83 13.64 10.20 -18.45
C ASP A 83 14.25 11.22 -17.47
N GLY A 84 13.52 11.59 -16.42
CA GLY A 84 14.01 12.53 -15.40
C GLY A 84 15.09 11.94 -14.51
N SER A 85 14.84 10.77 -13.91
CA SER A 85 15.76 10.11 -12.98
C SER A 85 17.02 9.57 -13.69
N ARG A 86 16.87 9.05 -14.91
CA ARG A 86 17.98 8.61 -15.77
C ARG A 86 18.80 9.79 -16.27
N ALA A 87 18.20 10.91 -16.64
CA ALA A 87 18.96 12.11 -17.00
C ALA A 87 19.77 12.64 -15.82
N ILE A 88 19.20 12.64 -14.61
CA ILE A 88 19.90 13.03 -13.37
C ILE A 88 21.02 12.03 -13.05
N PHE A 89 20.77 10.73 -13.20
CA PHE A 89 21.78 9.69 -12.97
C PHE A 89 22.92 9.77 -14.00
N LEU A 90 22.61 9.98 -15.28
CA LEU A 90 23.60 10.18 -16.34
C LEU A 90 24.39 11.47 -16.12
N ALA A 91 23.74 12.57 -15.70
CA ALA A 91 24.41 13.81 -15.35
C ALA A 91 25.34 13.63 -14.13
N ARG A 92 24.90 12.86 -13.12
CA ARG A 92 25.73 12.49 -11.97
C ARG A 92 26.88 11.57 -12.38
N LEU A 93 26.68 10.62 -13.27
CA LEU A 93 27.74 9.76 -13.81
C LEU A 93 28.76 10.57 -14.62
N ASP A 94 28.32 11.51 -15.44
CA ASP A 94 29.21 12.36 -16.23
C ASP A 94 29.97 13.35 -15.34
N GLN A 95 29.30 13.89 -14.31
CA GLN A 95 29.93 14.65 -13.24
C GLN A 95 30.95 13.80 -12.48
N THR A 96 30.62 12.58 -12.08
CA THR A 96 31.52 11.67 -11.36
C THR A 96 32.66 11.20 -12.26
N ALA A 97 32.44 10.99 -13.55
CA ALA A 97 33.48 10.66 -14.53
C ALA A 97 34.41 11.85 -14.80
N SER A 98 33.89 13.08 -14.69
CA SER A 98 34.69 14.31 -14.75
C SER A 98 35.49 14.55 -13.46
N GLU A 99 34.93 14.19 -12.30
CA GLU A 99 35.57 14.25 -10.98
C GLU A 99 36.61 13.14 -10.79
N LEU A 100 36.37 11.94 -11.35
CA LEU A 100 37.32 10.83 -11.46
C LEU A 100 38.40 11.06 -12.52
N GLY A 101 38.41 12.24 -13.15
CA GLY A 101 39.62 12.87 -13.64
C GLY A 101 40.61 11.94 -14.33
N LYS A 102 40.35 11.66 -15.61
CA LYS A 102 41.33 11.52 -16.70
C LYS A 102 42.35 10.36 -16.55
N PRO A 103 42.47 9.46 -17.54
CA PRO A 103 43.65 8.61 -17.63
C PRO A 103 44.92 9.46 -17.65
N LEU A 104 45.90 9.00 -16.87
CA LEU A 104 47.21 9.58 -16.62
C LEU A 104 47.78 10.36 -17.83
N LEU A 105 48.14 11.62 -17.58
CA LEU A 105 48.66 12.61 -18.52
C LEU A 105 49.95 12.22 -19.28
N SER A 106 50.53 11.03 -19.06
CA SER A 106 51.81 10.62 -19.67
C SER A 106 51.70 10.18 -21.15
N TRP A 107 50.52 9.77 -21.64
CA TRP A 107 50.36 9.32 -23.04
C TRP A 107 50.02 10.47 -24.02
N ARG A 108 49.39 11.56 -23.56
CA ARG A 108 49.00 12.69 -24.44
C ARG A 108 50.14 13.66 -24.78
N LEU A 109 51.24 13.63 -24.02
CA LEU A 109 52.45 14.40 -24.34
C LEU A 109 53.30 13.75 -25.44
N LEU A 110 53.13 12.45 -25.70
CA LEU A 110 53.84 11.73 -26.76
C LEU A 110 53.18 11.89 -28.15
N MET A 111 51.91 12.32 -28.21
CA MET A 111 51.15 12.55 -29.46
C MET A 111 51.00 14.04 -29.85
N ARG A 112 51.68 14.96 -29.14
CA ARG A 112 51.69 16.40 -29.43
C ARG A 112 53.03 16.91 -29.97
N ALA A 113 53.84 16.01 -30.53
CA ALA A 113 55.05 16.34 -31.28
C ALA A 113 54.81 16.43 -32.81
N CYS A 114 53.56 16.55 -33.26
CA CYS A 114 53.23 16.77 -34.67
C CYS A 114 52.11 17.81 -34.82
N SER A 115 52.26 18.62 -35.88
CA SER A 115 51.39 19.69 -36.38
C SER A 115 51.35 20.99 -35.56
N GLY A 116 52.37 21.83 -35.80
CA GLY A 116 52.28 23.26 -35.61
C GLY A 116 51.33 23.93 -36.62
N ALA A 117 51.07 25.22 -36.36
CA ALA A 117 50.34 26.19 -37.19
C ALA A 117 48.79 26.15 -37.16
N LEU A 118 48.18 26.42 -35.99
CA LEU A 118 46.83 27.02 -35.94
C LEU A 118 46.53 27.78 -34.63
N SER A 119 47.52 28.48 -34.06
CA SER A 119 47.43 29.00 -32.67
C SER A 119 46.74 30.37 -32.50
N LEU A 120 46.37 31.09 -33.57
CA LEU A 120 45.82 32.45 -33.44
C LEU A 120 44.31 32.58 -33.76
N ARG A 121 43.69 31.59 -34.43
CA ARG A 121 42.24 31.59 -34.69
C ARG A 121 41.45 30.96 -33.55
N ILE A 122 41.97 29.88 -32.96
CA ILE A 122 41.35 29.17 -31.82
C ILE A 122 41.32 30.07 -30.57
N LEU A 123 42.36 30.90 -30.37
CA LEU A 123 42.44 31.81 -29.22
C LEU A 123 41.33 32.87 -29.23
N ARG A 124 40.91 33.33 -30.43
CA ARG A 124 39.83 34.31 -30.59
C ARG A 124 38.46 33.71 -30.28
N PHE A 125 38.18 32.50 -30.76
CA PHE A 125 36.94 31.79 -30.42
C PHE A 125 36.88 31.36 -28.95
N ALA A 126 38.03 31.01 -28.35
CA ALA A 126 38.10 30.67 -26.93
C ALA A 126 37.79 31.89 -26.04
N LEU A 127 38.26 33.08 -26.42
CA LEU A 127 38.02 34.31 -25.65
C LEU A 127 36.56 34.78 -25.75
N THR A 128 35.94 34.72 -26.93
CA THR A 128 34.52 35.05 -27.08
C THR A 128 33.63 34.04 -26.37
N PHE A 129 33.97 32.76 -26.41
CA PHE A 129 33.26 31.73 -25.66
C PHE A 129 33.37 31.96 -24.15
N LEU A 130 34.54 32.36 -23.63
CA LEU A 130 34.71 32.68 -22.21
C LEU A 130 33.91 33.91 -21.77
N VAL A 131 33.79 34.94 -22.62
CA VAL A 131 32.98 36.13 -22.30
C VAL A 131 31.49 35.80 -22.34
N VAL A 132 31.03 35.02 -23.32
CA VAL A 132 29.63 34.60 -23.42
C VAL A 132 29.26 33.62 -22.31
N ALA A 133 30.13 32.63 -22.02
CA ALA A 133 29.96 31.70 -20.92
C ALA A 133 30.05 32.41 -19.56
N GLY A 134 30.93 33.39 -19.40
CA GLY A 134 31.01 34.22 -18.20
C GLY A 134 29.78 35.11 -18.03
N GLY A 135 29.25 35.67 -19.12
CA GLY A 135 28.00 36.43 -19.12
C GLY A 135 26.79 35.55 -18.78
N LEU A 136 26.71 34.35 -19.36
CA LEU A 136 25.71 33.33 -19.02
C LEU A 136 25.85 32.85 -17.58
N TYR A 137 27.07 32.64 -17.09
CA TYR A 137 27.34 32.24 -15.71
C TYR A 137 26.95 33.34 -14.70
N LEU A 138 27.21 34.61 -15.03
CA LEU A 138 26.78 35.75 -14.21
C LEU A 138 25.26 35.97 -14.28
N LEU A 139 24.61 35.69 -15.42
CA LEU A 139 23.15 35.68 -15.54
C LEU A 139 22.53 34.51 -14.76
N GLN A 140 23.18 33.35 -14.75
CA GLN A 140 22.76 32.17 -14.00
C GLN A 140 22.99 32.36 -12.49
N GLN A 141 24.05 33.05 -12.07
CA GLN A 141 24.26 33.48 -10.67
C GLN A 141 23.26 34.54 -10.21
N ARG A 142 22.69 35.33 -11.13
CA ARG A 142 21.58 36.25 -10.82
C ARG A 142 20.22 35.55 -10.68
N ASN A 143 20.08 34.34 -11.23
CA ASN A 143 18.97 33.45 -10.91
C ASN A 143 19.31 32.67 -9.63
N THR A 144 19.22 33.32 -8.48
CA THR A 144 19.04 32.60 -7.22
C THR A 144 17.84 31.66 -7.37
N PRO A 145 17.91 30.39 -6.95
CA PRO A 145 16.74 29.52 -6.93
C PRO A 145 15.70 30.19 -6.04
N VAL A 146 14.67 30.76 -6.65
CA VAL A 146 13.52 31.28 -5.92
C VAL A 146 12.83 30.04 -5.37
N VAL A 147 13.11 29.70 -4.10
CA VAL A 147 12.36 28.65 -3.41
C VAL A 147 10.91 29.08 -3.49
N SER A 148 10.11 28.30 -4.21
CA SER A 148 8.71 28.66 -4.45
C SER A 148 7.93 28.57 -3.14
N ALA A 149 6.93 29.42 -2.96
CA ALA A 149 6.03 29.35 -1.80
C ALA A 149 5.45 27.92 -1.64
N SER A 150 5.15 27.24 -2.75
CA SER A 150 4.71 25.84 -2.77
C SER A 150 5.75 24.86 -2.21
N GLU A 151 7.04 25.04 -2.51
CA GLU A 151 8.08 24.16 -1.99
C GLU A 151 8.24 24.31 -0.47
N LEU A 152 8.11 25.54 0.06
CA LEU A 152 8.13 25.78 1.50
C LEU A 152 6.91 25.20 2.21
N LEU A 153 5.71 25.35 1.63
CA LEU A 153 4.49 24.77 2.17
C LEU A 153 4.55 23.22 2.17
N GLN A 154 5.09 22.61 1.12
CA GLN A 154 5.29 21.16 1.07
C GLN A 154 6.27 20.67 2.15
N ARG A 155 7.35 21.43 2.42
CA ARG A 155 8.28 21.12 3.51
C ARG A 155 7.65 21.30 4.90
N ALA A 156 6.77 22.28 5.06
CA ALA A 156 6.01 22.50 6.29
C ALA A 156 5.04 21.32 6.58
N LEU A 157 4.28 20.88 5.57
CA LEU A 157 3.41 19.69 5.67
C LEU A 157 4.20 18.42 6.07
N ALA A 158 5.38 18.22 5.47
CA ALA A 158 6.26 17.11 5.80
C ALA A 158 6.85 17.22 7.22
N SER A 159 7.00 18.44 7.75
CA SER A 159 7.48 18.69 9.12
C SER A 159 6.47 18.26 10.17
N GLU A 160 5.20 18.63 10.00
CA GLU A 160 4.12 18.20 10.88
C GLU A 160 4.03 16.67 10.94
N SER A 161 4.05 16.01 9.78
CA SER A 161 4.05 14.54 9.71
C SER A 161 5.23 13.93 10.48
N ARG A 162 6.40 14.55 10.40
CA ARG A 162 7.61 14.07 11.08
C ARG A 162 7.52 14.23 12.60
N SER A 163 6.91 15.32 13.08
CA SER A 163 6.75 15.59 14.52
C SER A 163 5.90 14.54 15.26
N LEU A 164 5.05 13.81 14.54
CA LEU A 164 4.19 12.76 15.08
C LEU A 164 4.83 11.36 15.09
N THR A 165 6.00 11.20 14.45
CA THR A 165 6.65 9.89 14.29
C THR A 165 7.37 9.47 15.58
N GLY A 166 7.19 8.22 16.00
CA GLY A 166 7.96 7.61 17.10
C GLY A 166 7.34 7.71 18.50
N ILE A 167 6.16 8.34 18.64
CA ILE A 167 5.39 8.37 19.89
C ILE A 167 4.09 7.56 19.69
N SER A 168 3.82 6.61 20.58
CA SER A 168 2.55 5.86 20.57
C SER A 168 1.41 6.77 21.05
N GLN A 169 0.38 6.95 20.21
CA GLN A 169 -0.76 7.87 20.44
C GLN A 169 -0.31 9.31 20.75
N PRO A 170 0.28 10.03 19.76
CA PRO A 170 0.75 11.39 19.98
C PRO A 170 -0.42 12.36 20.15
N VAL A 171 -0.34 13.15 21.20
CA VAL A 171 -1.20 14.31 21.45
C VAL A 171 -0.35 15.57 21.31
N VAL A 172 -0.72 16.40 20.35
CA VAL A 172 -0.12 17.71 20.14
C VAL A 172 -0.70 18.69 21.15
N VAL A 173 0.16 19.30 21.95
CA VAL A 173 -0.18 20.38 22.87
C VAL A 173 0.41 21.67 22.29
N GLN A 174 -0.47 22.51 21.76
CA GLN A 174 -0.08 23.77 21.14
C GLN A 174 -0.68 24.94 21.92
N LYS A 175 0.19 25.84 22.41
CA LYS A 175 -0.22 27.11 23.03
C LYS A 175 -0.02 28.23 22.04
N LEU A 176 -1.06 29.03 21.86
CA LEU A 176 -1.16 30.06 20.84
C LEU A 176 -1.54 31.40 21.48
N SER A 177 -1.00 32.48 20.93
CA SER A 177 -1.46 33.85 21.13
C SER A 177 -2.23 34.25 19.88
N ILE A 178 -3.51 34.56 20.01
CA ILE A 178 -4.36 35.07 18.92
C ILE A 178 -4.62 36.55 19.22
N ASP A 179 -4.21 37.44 18.33
CA ASP A 179 -4.47 38.87 18.40
C ASP A 179 -5.44 39.25 17.27
N ILE A 180 -6.61 39.77 17.61
CA ILE A 180 -7.60 40.29 16.64
C ILE A 180 -7.79 41.77 16.91
N ASN A 181 -7.36 42.62 15.97
CA ASN A 181 -7.47 44.07 16.07
C ASN A 181 -6.91 44.68 17.39
N GLY A 182 -5.89 44.06 18.00
CA GLY A 182 -5.28 44.48 19.26
C GLY A 182 -5.80 43.74 20.50
N HIS A 183 -6.79 42.85 20.35
CA HIS A 183 -7.32 42.03 21.42
C HIS A 183 -6.60 40.67 21.47
N LYS A 184 -5.73 40.49 22.46
CA LYS A 184 -4.93 39.26 22.64
C LYS A 184 -5.64 38.22 23.49
N ILE A 185 -5.70 37.00 22.97
CA ILE A 185 -6.25 35.81 23.60
C ILE A 185 -5.17 34.74 23.63
N ALA A 186 -4.96 34.11 24.79
CA ALA A 186 -4.09 32.93 24.89
C ALA A 186 -4.96 31.67 24.88
N ARG A 187 -4.69 30.77 23.95
CA ARG A 187 -5.44 29.53 23.74
C ARG A 187 -4.50 28.34 23.74
N THR A 188 -4.88 27.27 24.42
CA THR A 188 -4.18 25.98 24.39
C THR A 188 -5.07 24.96 23.70
N ILE A 189 -4.55 24.32 22.66
CA ILE A 189 -5.23 23.27 21.90
C ILE A 189 -4.50 21.96 22.17
N TYR A 190 -5.26 20.93 22.54
CA TYR A 190 -4.81 19.56 22.67
C TYR A 190 -5.42 18.78 21.52
N ARG A 191 -4.62 18.23 20.60
CA ARG A 191 -5.09 17.45 19.45
C ARG A 191 -4.56 16.02 19.52
N ASP A 192 -5.46 15.07 19.67
CA ASP A 192 -5.17 13.64 19.54
C ASP A 192 -5.08 13.30 18.05
N ALA A 193 -3.85 13.07 17.56
CA ALA A 193 -3.61 12.83 16.14
C ALA A 193 -4.21 11.49 15.64
N VAL A 194 -4.46 10.53 16.54
CA VAL A 194 -4.97 9.20 16.18
C VAL A 194 -6.49 9.19 16.17
N ARG A 195 -7.11 9.66 17.24
CA ARG A 195 -8.58 9.59 17.42
C ARG A 195 -9.31 10.85 16.98
N LYS A 196 -8.59 11.84 16.42
CA LYS A 196 -9.12 13.14 16.00
C LYS A 196 -9.93 13.85 17.10
N ARG A 197 -9.57 13.64 18.37
CA ARG A 197 -10.18 14.30 19.52
C ARG A 197 -9.47 15.60 19.82
N MET A 198 -10.21 16.61 20.25
CA MET A 198 -9.64 17.92 20.55
C MET A 198 -10.24 18.51 21.82
N VAL A 199 -9.39 19.10 22.66
CA VAL A 199 -9.80 19.92 23.80
C VAL A 199 -9.14 21.27 23.66
N GLN A 200 -9.90 22.33 23.95
CA GLN A 200 -9.43 23.70 23.87
C GLN A 200 -9.60 24.36 25.23
N ARG A 201 -8.64 25.20 25.61
CA ARG A 201 -8.70 26.02 26.82
C ARG A 201 -8.25 27.43 26.50
N SER A 202 -9.07 28.42 26.79
CA SER A 202 -8.77 29.84 26.62
C SER A 202 -8.64 30.54 27.98
N ASN A 203 -7.94 31.66 28.01
CA ASN A 203 -7.81 32.50 29.22
C ASN A 203 -8.83 33.64 29.28
N VAL A 204 -9.78 33.70 28.34
CA VAL A 204 -10.78 34.77 28.19
C VAL A 204 -12.19 34.25 28.48
N THR A 205 -13.18 35.15 28.51
CA THR A 205 -14.57 34.74 28.70
C THR A 205 -15.13 34.07 27.44
N ALA A 206 -16.11 33.18 27.60
CA ALA A 206 -16.75 32.50 26.47
C ALA A 206 -17.34 33.46 25.43
N SER A 207 -17.79 34.66 25.85
CA SER A 207 -18.31 35.69 24.94
C SER A 207 -17.21 36.30 24.07
N ASP A 208 -16.03 36.55 24.65
CA ASP A 208 -14.89 37.11 23.92
C ASP A 208 -14.32 36.07 22.93
N GLU A 209 -14.31 34.79 23.33
CA GLU A 209 -13.89 33.68 22.47
C GLU A 209 -14.84 33.47 21.28
N LEU A 210 -16.17 33.51 21.49
CA LEU A 210 -17.15 33.43 20.40
C LEU A 210 -17.03 34.60 19.41
N THR A 211 -16.68 35.79 19.89
CA THR A 211 -16.46 36.96 19.03
C THR A 211 -15.20 36.77 18.18
N ALA A 212 -14.12 36.30 18.80
CA ALA A 212 -12.87 36.00 18.11
C ALA A 212 -13.03 34.87 17.08
N GLU A 213 -13.77 33.82 17.42
CA GLU A 213 -14.10 32.73 16.50
C GLU A 213 -14.92 33.24 15.30
N HIS A 214 -15.91 34.10 15.55
CA HIS A 214 -16.69 34.71 14.47
C HIS A 214 -15.82 35.54 13.52
N ASP A 215 -14.93 36.40 14.06
CA ASP A 215 -14.04 37.23 13.27
C ASP A 215 -13.00 36.40 12.50
N PHE A 216 -12.48 35.33 13.11
CA PHE A 216 -11.55 34.40 12.48
C PHE A 216 -12.22 33.60 11.35
N GLY A 217 -13.43 33.09 11.57
CA GLY A 217 -14.18 32.26 10.61
C GLY A 217 -14.51 32.98 9.30
N ARG A 218 -14.46 34.32 9.28
CA ARG A 218 -14.64 35.13 8.06
C ARG A 218 -13.49 34.99 7.05
N SER A 219 -12.37 34.41 7.46
CA SER A 219 -11.16 34.29 6.65
C SER A 219 -11.06 33.00 5.82
N HIS A 220 -11.96 32.02 6.03
CA HIS A 220 -11.84 30.63 5.58
C HIS A 220 -10.69 29.82 6.21
N PHE A 221 -9.92 30.40 7.12
CA PHE A 221 -8.95 29.66 7.92
C PHE A 221 -9.64 28.93 9.06
N SER A 222 -9.07 27.79 9.48
CA SER A 222 -9.66 26.94 10.50
C SER A 222 -9.41 27.49 11.90
N TRP A 223 -10.49 27.82 12.61
CA TRP A 223 -10.38 28.19 14.03
C TRP A 223 -9.90 27.03 14.90
N ASP A 224 -10.18 25.79 14.51
CA ASP A 224 -9.82 24.57 15.24
C ASP A 224 -8.40 24.09 14.95
N ASP A 225 -7.85 24.48 13.80
CA ASP A 225 -6.49 24.15 13.35
C ASP A 225 -5.75 25.39 12.82
N PRO A 226 -5.47 26.38 13.67
CA PRO A 226 -4.70 27.57 13.29
C PRO A 226 -3.22 27.21 13.05
N LEU A 227 -2.51 28.01 12.26
CA LEU A 227 -1.13 27.76 11.79
C LEU A 227 -1.00 26.56 10.83
N SER A 228 -2.10 26.04 10.29
CA SER A 228 -2.10 24.87 9.41
C SER A 228 -1.52 25.18 8.02
N PRO A 229 -0.40 24.55 7.61
CA PRO A 229 0.14 24.70 6.25
C PRO A 229 -0.85 24.21 5.19
N GLN A 230 -1.67 23.21 5.53
CA GLN A 230 -2.68 22.66 4.63
C GLN A 230 -3.76 23.70 4.34
N THR A 231 -4.36 24.30 5.37
CA THR A 231 -5.39 25.33 5.21
C THR A 231 -4.85 26.54 4.44
N TYR A 232 -3.61 26.97 4.73
CA TYR A 232 -2.97 28.04 3.98
C TYR A 232 -2.80 27.68 2.49
N SER A 233 -2.36 26.46 2.19
CA SER A 233 -2.18 25.99 0.81
C SER A 233 -3.50 25.92 0.05
N GLU A 234 -4.55 25.35 0.66
CA GLU A 234 -5.89 25.22 0.08
C GLU A 234 -6.49 26.59 -0.23
N TRP A 235 -6.43 27.53 0.73
CA TRP A 235 -6.86 28.91 0.51
C TRP A 235 -6.08 29.55 -0.65
N ARG A 236 -4.74 29.43 -0.62
CA ARG A 236 -3.87 30.00 -1.65
C ARG A 236 -4.16 29.42 -3.05
N GLU A 237 -4.49 28.14 -3.16
CA GLU A 237 -4.84 27.49 -4.43
C GLU A 237 -6.20 27.94 -4.96
N GLY A 238 -7.16 28.23 -4.08
CA GLY A 238 -8.46 28.80 -4.45
C GLY A 238 -8.41 30.23 -5.00
N VAL A 239 -7.32 30.97 -4.79
CA VAL A 239 -7.17 32.36 -5.27
C VAL A 239 -6.76 32.38 -6.76
N THR A 240 -7.65 32.87 -7.62
CA THR A 240 -7.44 32.94 -9.10
C THR A 240 -6.28 33.86 -9.51
N GLN A 241 -6.09 34.97 -8.80
CA GLN A 241 -5.05 35.96 -9.07
C GLN A 241 -4.32 36.27 -7.76
N LYS A 242 -3.16 35.63 -7.58
CA LYS A 242 -2.31 35.75 -6.39
C LYS A 242 -0.94 36.29 -6.73
N GLN A 243 -0.35 37.00 -5.77
CA GLN A 243 1.05 37.36 -5.77
C GLN A 243 1.69 36.78 -4.52
N ASP A 244 2.71 35.96 -4.70
CA ASP A 244 3.45 35.35 -3.61
C ASP A 244 4.86 35.94 -3.54
N TRP A 245 5.36 36.11 -2.32
CA TRP A 245 6.78 36.36 -2.10
C TRP A 245 7.24 35.64 -0.84
N VAL A 246 8.53 35.34 -0.80
CA VAL A 246 9.18 34.66 0.31
C VAL A 246 10.21 35.62 0.89
N THR A 247 10.12 35.85 2.20
CA THR A 247 11.03 36.72 2.93
C THR A 247 11.76 35.88 3.97
N GLN A 248 13.08 35.83 3.90
CA GLN A 248 13.88 35.26 4.98
C GLN A 248 14.07 36.34 6.06
N LEU A 249 13.62 36.05 7.28
CA LEU A 249 13.75 36.92 8.43
C LEU A 249 15.11 36.67 9.11
N ASN A 250 15.68 37.72 9.70
CA ASN A 250 16.99 37.67 10.37
C ASN A 250 17.02 36.77 11.62
N THR A 251 15.85 36.29 12.05
CA THR A 251 15.59 35.47 13.24
C THR A 251 15.68 33.96 12.98
N GLY A 252 16.10 33.52 11.78
CA GLY A 252 16.08 32.10 11.42
C GLY A 252 14.68 31.61 11.06
N GLU A 253 13.85 32.50 10.52
CA GLU A 253 12.48 32.23 10.11
C GLU A 253 12.31 32.58 8.63
N ILE A 254 11.34 31.93 7.98
CA ILE A 254 10.99 32.12 6.58
C ILE A 254 9.51 32.46 6.53
N ARG A 255 9.18 33.66 6.03
CA ARG A 255 7.81 34.11 5.85
C ARG A 255 7.38 33.92 4.41
N VAL A 256 6.28 33.20 4.22
CA VAL A 256 5.57 33.08 2.95
C VAL A 256 4.41 34.06 2.99
N ASP A 257 4.39 35.03 2.10
CA ASP A 257 3.31 35.99 1.98
C ASP A 257 2.54 35.77 0.69
N THR A 258 1.21 35.84 0.76
CA THR A 258 0.31 35.73 -0.39
C THR A 258 -0.69 36.89 -0.36
N ARG A 259 -0.75 37.65 -1.46
CA ARG A 259 -1.76 38.69 -1.68
C ARG A 259 -2.82 38.20 -2.66
N ALA A 260 -4.09 38.33 -2.29
CA ALA A 260 -5.22 37.93 -3.09
C ALA A 260 -5.94 39.15 -3.71
N SER A 261 -6.27 39.08 -5.00
CA SER A 261 -6.99 40.17 -5.68
C SER A 261 -8.51 40.15 -5.45
N ALA A 262 -9.08 39.00 -5.06
CA ALA A 262 -10.50 38.79 -4.77
C ALA A 262 -10.69 37.95 -3.49
N GLY A 263 -11.94 37.84 -3.00
CA GLY A 263 -12.28 37.09 -1.78
C GLY A 263 -12.22 37.92 -0.49
N PRO A 264 -12.62 37.36 0.67
CA PRO A 264 -12.69 38.09 1.94
C PRO A 264 -11.30 38.44 2.51
N VAL A 265 -10.30 37.59 2.24
CA VAL A 265 -8.90 37.81 2.64
C VAL A 265 -8.18 38.63 1.56
N SER A 266 -7.48 39.68 1.97
CA SER A 266 -6.68 40.53 1.09
C SER A 266 -5.20 40.13 1.07
N GLN A 267 -4.69 39.69 2.21
CA GLN A 267 -3.33 39.19 2.39
C GLN A 267 -3.34 38.15 3.50
N ALA A 268 -2.60 37.06 3.31
CA ALA A 268 -2.26 36.13 4.37
C ALA A 268 -0.74 35.88 4.33
N SER A 269 -0.18 35.49 5.46
CA SER A 269 1.21 35.05 5.54
C SER A 269 1.40 33.95 6.57
N LEU A 270 2.27 33.00 6.25
CA LEU A 270 2.67 31.91 7.13
C LEU A 270 4.18 32.00 7.39
N THR A 271 4.57 32.07 8.65
CA THR A 271 5.97 32.12 9.09
C THR A 271 6.40 30.76 9.58
N LEU A 272 7.51 30.26 9.03
CA LEU A 272 8.06 28.93 9.26
C LEU A 272 9.44 29.06 9.92
N ARG A 273 9.77 28.18 10.86
CA ARG A 273 11.13 28.04 11.39
C ARG A 273 12.06 27.47 10.33
N SER A 274 13.22 28.06 10.10
CA SER A 274 14.10 27.65 8.99
C SER A 274 14.76 26.28 9.18
N ASP A 275 14.92 25.83 10.42
CA ASP A 275 15.59 24.56 10.76
C ASP A 275 14.77 23.32 10.37
N ASP A 276 13.46 23.36 10.60
CA ASP A 276 12.57 22.22 10.41
C ASP A 276 11.28 22.54 9.66
N TYR A 277 11.08 23.78 9.21
CA TYR A 277 9.88 24.25 8.52
C TYR A 277 8.59 24.19 9.36
N HIS A 278 8.71 24.12 10.69
CA HIS A 278 7.54 24.19 11.59
C HIS A 278 6.86 25.56 11.52
N PRO A 279 5.52 25.65 11.36
CA PRO A 279 4.79 26.92 11.40
C PRO A 279 4.78 27.54 12.79
N VAL A 280 5.23 28.79 12.90
CA VAL A 280 5.34 29.50 14.19
C VAL A 280 4.43 30.72 14.28
N ALA A 281 4.01 31.30 13.16
CA ALA A 281 3.08 32.40 13.14
C ALA A 281 2.29 32.48 11.83
N GLU A 282 1.10 33.04 11.91
CA GLU A 282 0.19 33.28 10.80
C GLU A 282 -0.40 34.67 10.94
N GLU A 283 -0.47 35.43 9.85
CA GLU A 283 -1.13 36.73 9.84
C GLU A 283 -2.13 36.79 8.69
N ILE A 284 -3.33 37.28 8.97
CA ILE A 284 -4.43 37.41 8.02
C ILE A 284 -4.93 38.85 8.05
N ARG A 285 -5.08 39.45 6.87
CA ARG A 285 -5.74 40.75 6.67
C ARG A 285 -6.98 40.59 5.83
N LEU A 286 -8.14 40.81 6.45
CA LEU A 286 -9.41 40.85 5.73
C LEU A 286 -9.58 42.18 5.00
N ARG A 287 -10.46 42.21 3.99
CA ARG A 287 -10.74 43.42 3.19
C ARG A 287 -11.43 44.53 3.96
N ASP A 288 -12.09 44.21 5.06
CA ASP A 288 -12.72 45.19 5.96
C ASP A 288 -11.72 45.80 6.97
N ASN A 289 -10.42 45.57 6.75
CA ASN A 289 -9.31 46.04 7.57
C ASN A 289 -9.17 45.34 8.93
N THR A 290 -9.86 44.20 9.13
CA THR A 290 -9.61 43.32 10.28
C THR A 290 -8.25 42.67 10.14
N TYR A 291 -7.42 42.78 11.17
CA TYR A 291 -6.12 42.13 11.28
C TYR A 291 -6.15 41.04 12.34
N ILE A 292 -5.71 39.85 11.95
CA ILE A 292 -5.62 38.67 12.80
C ILE A 292 -4.16 38.20 12.77
N GLU A 293 -3.55 38.07 13.93
CA GLU A 293 -2.22 37.47 14.10
C GLU A 293 -2.34 36.28 15.05
N VAL A 294 -1.86 35.12 14.62
CA VAL A 294 -1.71 33.93 15.45
C VAL A 294 -0.23 33.63 15.59
N ALA A 295 0.26 33.53 16.81
CA ALA A 295 1.65 33.19 17.10
C ALA A 295 1.73 32.01 18.07
N GLU A 296 2.64 31.09 17.81
CA GLU A 296 2.90 29.95 18.69
C GLU A 296 3.74 30.37 19.90
N ILE A 297 3.23 30.06 21.10
CA ILE A 297 3.92 30.28 22.37
C ILE A 297 4.73 29.02 22.75
N SER A 298 4.13 27.84 22.54
CA SER A 298 4.81 26.56 22.79
C SER A 298 4.18 25.43 21.99
N TYR A 299 5.01 24.50 21.56
CA TYR A 299 4.62 23.27 20.90
C TYR A 299 5.28 22.07 21.59
N GLU A 300 4.46 21.09 21.96
CA GLU A 300 4.92 19.85 22.58
C GLU A 300 4.10 18.67 22.04
N VAL A 301 4.75 17.55 21.76
CA VAL A 301 4.08 16.29 21.42
C VAL A 301 4.26 15.34 22.60
N VAL A 302 3.16 14.96 23.23
CA VAL A 302 3.15 14.07 24.39
C VAL A 302 2.37 12.80 24.07
N GLY A 303 2.70 11.68 24.72
CA GLY A 303 1.88 10.47 24.57
C GLY A 303 0.57 10.60 25.34
N LEU A 304 -0.55 10.11 24.79
CA LEU A 304 -1.87 10.21 25.45
C LEU A 304 -1.86 9.76 26.92
N SER A 305 -1.07 8.73 27.25
CA SER A 305 -0.89 8.23 28.62
C SER A 305 -0.43 9.29 29.65
N SER A 306 0.20 10.39 29.23
CA SER A 306 0.64 11.45 30.15
C SER A 306 -0.45 12.46 30.51
N LEU A 307 -1.58 12.47 29.80
CA LEU A 307 -2.67 13.44 29.98
C LEU A 307 -3.81 12.91 30.89
N GLY A 308 -3.84 11.60 31.17
CA GLY A 308 -4.87 10.93 31.96
C GLY A 308 -6.09 10.51 31.10
N ASP A 309 -6.72 9.38 31.45
CA ASP A 309 -7.72 8.71 30.58
C ASP A 309 -9.01 9.51 30.34
N ASP A 310 -9.36 10.46 31.21
CA ASP A 310 -10.58 11.29 31.11
C ASP A 310 -10.31 12.71 30.55
N PHE A 311 -9.10 12.98 30.04
CA PHE A 311 -8.70 14.34 29.64
C PHE A 311 -9.53 14.92 28.50
N PHE A 312 -9.95 14.08 27.54
CA PHE A 312 -10.74 14.48 26.37
C PHE A 312 -12.26 14.41 26.58
N GLY A 313 -12.70 14.15 27.82
CA GLY A 313 -14.10 13.96 28.17
C GLY A 313 -14.62 12.58 27.74
N SER A 314 -15.17 11.84 28.68
CA SER A 314 -15.93 10.63 28.39
C SER A 314 -17.24 10.98 27.65
N ALA A 315 -17.61 10.19 26.64
CA ALA A 315 -18.98 10.20 26.08
C ALA A 315 -20.01 10.04 27.22
N PRO A 316 -21.25 10.54 27.08
CA PRO A 316 -22.25 10.46 28.16
C PRO A 316 -22.56 8.99 28.46
N HIS A 317 -21.86 8.41 29.43
CA HIS A 317 -22.27 7.18 30.05
C HIS A 317 -23.54 7.50 30.85
N VAL A 318 -24.64 6.89 30.42
CA VAL A 318 -25.85 6.73 31.22
C VAL A 318 -25.42 6.36 32.64
N ALA A 319 -25.84 7.17 33.60
CA ALA A 319 -25.41 7.15 34.99
C ALA A 319 -25.31 5.72 35.55
N ALA A 320 -24.11 5.16 35.56
CA ALA A 320 -23.81 3.96 36.31
C ALA A 320 -23.29 4.41 37.68
N VAL A 321 -24.13 4.18 38.69
CA VAL A 321 -23.82 4.38 40.10
C VAL A 321 -22.47 3.74 40.41
N SER A 322 -21.47 4.55 40.75
CA SER A 322 -20.16 4.07 41.19
C SER A 322 -20.33 3.15 42.39
N ARG A 323 -20.15 1.85 42.16
CA ARG A 323 -19.75 0.93 43.21
C ARG A 323 -18.23 0.80 43.12
N LEU A 324 -17.58 1.14 44.23
CA LEU A 324 -16.21 0.75 44.50
C LEU A 324 -16.13 -0.78 44.36
N THR A 325 -15.58 -1.26 43.26
CA THR A 325 -15.11 -2.64 43.13
C THR A 325 -13.65 -2.60 42.76
N THR A 326 -12.86 -3.11 43.70
CA THR A 326 -11.51 -3.63 43.52
C THR A 326 -11.35 -4.31 42.16
N ALA A 327 -10.33 -3.93 41.40
CA ALA A 327 -9.93 -4.58 40.17
C ALA A 327 -9.65 -6.07 40.43
N HIS A 328 -10.62 -6.92 40.12
CA HIS A 328 -10.36 -8.29 39.72
C HIS A 328 -10.19 -8.27 38.21
N ALA A 329 -9.10 -8.84 37.70
CA ALA A 329 -8.99 -9.19 36.30
C ALA A 329 -10.16 -10.12 35.96
N ILE A 330 -11.16 -9.59 35.25
CA ILE A 330 -12.30 -10.37 34.79
C ILE A 330 -11.78 -11.21 33.62
N ILE A 331 -11.59 -12.50 33.86
CA ILE A 331 -11.42 -13.46 32.80
C ILE A 331 -12.75 -13.46 32.02
N PRO A 332 -12.74 -13.16 30.70
CA PRO A 332 -13.98 -13.11 29.94
C PRO A 332 -14.66 -14.49 29.90
N THR A 333 -15.98 -14.48 29.95
CA THR A 333 -16.78 -15.70 29.79
C THR A 333 -16.73 -16.19 28.35
N SER A 334 -16.98 -17.48 28.11
CA SER A 334 -16.97 -18.06 26.76
C SER A 334 -17.95 -17.36 25.81
N ALA A 335 -19.14 -16.95 26.31
CA ALA A 335 -20.12 -16.20 25.51
C ALA A 335 -19.59 -14.80 25.10
N GLN A 336 -18.90 -14.11 26.00
CA GLN A 336 -18.29 -12.81 25.68
C GLN A 336 -17.15 -12.94 24.67
N LEU A 337 -16.42 -14.06 24.68
CA LEU A 337 -15.40 -14.35 23.68
C LEU A 337 -16.02 -14.73 22.32
N GLU A 338 -17.15 -15.44 22.28
CA GLU A 338 -17.89 -15.70 21.03
C GLU A 338 -18.41 -14.39 20.41
N ALA A 339 -18.98 -13.51 21.23
CA ALA A 339 -19.45 -12.20 20.78
C ALA A 339 -18.31 -11.34 20.21
N ALA A 340 -17.20 -11.25 20.94
CA ALA A 340 -16.02 -10.49 20.53
C ALA A 340 -15.43 -11.02 19.21
N GLU A 341 -15.38 -12.34 19.03
CA GLU A 341 -14.87 -12.95 17.81
C GLU A 341 -15.80 -12.71 16.62
N LEU A 342 -17.12 -12.75 16.83
CA LEU A 342 -18.08 -12.39 15.79
C LEU A 342 -17.93 -10.92 15.37
N ASP A 343 -17.76 -10.02 16.32
CA ASP A 343 -17.51 -8.60 16.04
C ASP A 343 -16.20 -8.40 15.25
N VAL A 344 -15.16 -9.21 15.50
CA VAL A 344 -13.93 -9.22 14.67
C VAL A 344 -14.24 -9.62 13.23
N TYR A 345 -14.98 -10.72 13.01
CA TYR A 345 -15.34 -11.15 11.66
C TYR A 345 -16.19 -10.10 10.93
N LEU A 346 -17.12 -9.43 11.62
CA LEU A 346 -17.93 -8.34 11.04
C LEU A 346 -17.07 -7.11 10.66
N ALA A 347 -16.08 -6.76 11.49
CA ALA A 347 -15.16 -5.67 11.19
C ALA A 347 -14.22 -5.98 10.01
N LEU A 348 -13.74 -7.23 9.91
CA LEU A 348 -12.97 -7.69 8.76
C LEU A 348 -13.82 -7.66 7.49
N HIS A 349 -15.06 -8.14 7.55
CA HIS A 349 -16.00 -8.09 6.45
C HIS A 349 -16.29 -6.66 5.97
N GLY A 350 -16.56 -5.73 6.89
CA GLY A 350 -16.80 -4.32 6.55
C GLY A 350 -15.61 -3.61 5.90
N SER A 351 -14.41 -4.19 5.97
CA SER A 351 -13.21 -3.70 5.31
C SER A 351 -12.78 -4.56 4.11
N ALA A 352 -13.54 -5.61 3.77
CA ALA A 352 -13.20 -6.66 2.79
C ALA A 352 -11.87 -7.39 3.07
N ALA A 353 -11.44 -7.39 4.33
CA ALA A 353 -10.19 -8.01 4.78
C ALA A 353 -10.32 -9.53 5.01
N ASP A 354 -11.53 -10.06 4.91
CA ASP A 354 -11.88 -11.47 4.94
C ASP A 354 -11.71 -12.18 3.57
N MET A 355 -11.59 -11.40 2.48
CA MET A 355 -11.61 -11.84 1.08
C MET A 355 -10.22 -11.89 0.41
N GLY A 356 -9.31 -12.73 0.91
CA GLY A 356 -8.05 -13.05 0.22
C GLY A 356 -6.79 -12.46 0.84
N GLU A 357 -6.91 -11.68 1.91
CA GLU A 357 -5.76 -11.26 2.72
C GLU A 357 -5.33 -12.38 3.69
N GLN A 358 -4.03 -12.45 4.00
CA GLN A 358 -3.49 -13.42 4.96
C GLN A 358 -3.73 -12.94 6.39
N ILE A 359 -5.00 -12.86 6.77
CA ILE A 359 -5.43 -12.47 8.12
C ILE A 359 -6.07 -13.67 8.78
N THR A 360 -5.56 -14.02 9.95
CA THR A 360 -6.01 -15.18 10.72
C THR A 360 -6.47 -14.73 12.09
N VAL A 361 -7.60 -15.26 12.53
CA VAL A 361 -8.20 -14.98 13.83
C VAL A 361 -8.02 -16.22 14.70
N HIS A 362 -7.40 -16.04 15.86
CA HIS A 362 -7.15 -17.11 16.81
C HIS A 362 -7.61 -16.73 18.21
N ARG A 363 -8.00 -17.72 19.01
CA ARG A 363 -8.24 -17.54 20.45
C ARG A 363 -6.93 -17.71 21.20
N ALA A 364 -6.55 -16.68 21.95
CA ALA A 364 -5.41 -16.67 22.87
C ALA A 364 -5.90 -16.51 24.32
N ASP A 365 -5.07 -16.79 25.32
CA ASP A 365 -5.43 -16.87 26.76
C ASP A 365 -6.29 -15.70 27.28
N GLY A 366 -7.61 -15.83 27.17
CA GLY A 366 -8.60 -14.82 27.60
C GLY A 366 -8.89 -13.71 26.59
N GLY A 367 -8.60 -13.88 25.29
CA GLY A 367 -8.88 -12.89 24.24
C GLY A 367 -8.82 -13.43 22.82
N ILE A 368 -9.13 -12.57 21.85
CA ILE A 368 -9.05 -12.84 20.42
C ILE A 368 -7.79 -12.17 19.88
N GLU A 369 -6.94 -12.89 19.17
CA GLU A 369 -5.76 -12.37 18.49
C GLU A 369 -5.99 -12.39 16.98
N VAL A 370 -5.77 -11.25 16.33
CA VAL A 370 -5.89 -11.08 14.88
C VAL A 370 -4.50 -10.82 14.32
N ASP A 371 -3.94 -11.85 13.69
CA ASP A 371 -2.63 -11.80 13.04
C ASP A 371 -2.81 -11.61 11.53
N GLY A 372 -1.97 -10.81 10.90
CA GLY A 372 -1.95 -10.81 9.44
C GLY A 372 -0.93 -9.90 8.78
N ILE A 373 -0.71 -10.12 7.49
CA ILE A 373 0.18 -9.30 6.67
C ILE A 373 -0.64 -8.62 5.59
N THR A 374 -0.45 -7.31 5.44
CA THR A 374 -1.15 -6.45 4.49
C THR A 374 -0.17 -5.85 3.49
N GLU A 375 -0.63 -5.54 2.28
CA GLU A 375 0.25 -5.09 1.19
C GLU A 375 0.87 -3.71 1.43
N SER A 376 0.20 -2.85 2.20
CA SER A 376 0.62 -1.46 2.42
C SER A 376 0.28 -0.96 3.82
N GLU A 377 1.00 0.06 4.28
CA GLU A 377 0.73 0.75 5.55
C GLU A 377 -0.66 1.39 5.61
N ALA A 378 -1.15 1.93 4.49
CA ALA A 378 -2.50 2.49 4.43
C ALA A 378 -3.56 1.40 4.64
N ARG A 379 -3.37 0.21 4.02
CA ARG A 379 -4.26 -0.94 4.20
C ARG A 379 -4.21 -1.49 5.62
N LYS A 380 -3.02 -1.58 6.22
CA LYS A 380 -2.83 -1.91 7.65
C LYS A 380 -3.64 -0.97 8.55
N GLN A 381 -3.50 0.35 8.35
CA GLN A 381 -4.20 1.35 9.17
C GLN A 381 -5.73 1.24 9.04
N GLN A 382 -6.23 0.96 7.84
CA GLN A 382 -7.66 0.76 7.61
C GLN A 382 -8.20 -0.42 8.43
N ILE A 383 -7.53 -1.58 8.38
CA ILE A 383 -7.98 -2.79 9.08
C ILE A 383 -7.82 -2.64 10.60
N VAL A 384 -6.70 -2.07 11.05
CA VAL A 384 -6.48 -1.71 12.47
C VAL A 384 -7.58 -0.77 12.99
N SER A 385 -7.98 0.22 12.19
CA SER A 385 -9.06 1.13 12.58
C SER A 385 -10.42 0.45 12.67
N ALA A 386 -10.68 -0.53 11.80
CA ALA A 386 -11.93 -1.30 11.80
C ALA A 386 -12.03 -2.24 13.01
N LEU A 387 -10.91 -2.81 13.44
CA LEU A 387 -10.82 -3.69 14.61
C LEU A 387 -10.78 -2.91 15.95
N ALA A 388 -10.59 -1.59 15.90
CA ALA A 388 -10.45 -0.77 17.10
C ALA A 388 -11.77 -0.68 17.88
N GLY A 389 -11.73 -1.01 19.17
CA GLY A 389 -12.89 -0.90 20.07
C GLY A 389 -13.64 -2.21 20.29
N ILE A 390 -13.22 -3.31 19.66
CA ILE A 390 -13.77 -4.64 19.93
C ILE A 390 -13.24 -5.15 21.28
N PRO A 391 -14.11 -5.52 22.24
CA PRO A 391 -13.69 -6.02 23.54
C PRO A 391 -12.86 -7.31 23.42
N PHE A 392 -11.84 -7.47 24.25
CA PHE A 392 -11.02 -8.69 24.32
C PHE A 392 -10.24 -9.04 23.03
N ALA A 393 -10.27 -8.19 22.00
CA ALA A 393 -9.51 -8.37 20.76
C ALA A 393 -8.15 -7.65 20.82
N SER A 394 -7.12 -8.31 20.33
CA SER A 394 -5.77 -7.80 20.13
C SER A 394 -5.37 -8.02 18.68
N GLN A 395 -4.55 -7.11 18.15
CA GLN A 395 -4.25 -7.04 16.73
C GLN A 395 -2.74 -6.97 16.51
N LYS A 396 -2.25 -7.84 15.63
CA LYS A 396 -0.87 -7.93 15.20
C LYS A 396 -0.84 -8.01 13.68
N ILE A 397 -1.16 -6.86 13.09
CA ILE A 397 -1.18 -6.69 11.64
C ILE A 397 0.07 -5.93 11.23
N GLU A 398 0.85 -6.52 10.33
CA GLU A 398 2.08 -5.94 9.77
C GLU A 398 1.86 -5.60 8.30
N SER A 399 2.58 -4.61 7.77
CA SER A 399 2.69 -4.47 6.31
C SER A 399 3.78 -5.39 5.77
N VAL A 400 3.75 -5.67 4.46
CA VAL A 400 4.85 -6.36 3.78
C VAL A 400 6.20 -5.66 4.05
N SER A 401 6.23 -4.32 4.10
CA SER A 401 7.46 -3.59 4.38
C SER A 401 7.98 -3.81 5.81
N GLU A 402 7.10 -3.85 6.80
CA GLU A 402 7.47 -4.14 8.20
C GLU A 402 7.88 -5.60 8.38
N ALA A 403 7.12 -6.54 7.82
CA ALA A 403 7.45 -7.97 7.84
C ALA A 403 8.84 -8.23 7.19
N MET A 404 9.16 -7.50 6.12
CA MET A 404 10.48 -7.53 5.49
C MET A 404 11.60 -6.95 6.37
N THR A 405 11.31 -6.02 7.28
CA THR A 405 12.29 -5.53 8.26
C THR A 405 12.51 -6.49 9.44
N HIS A 406 11.49 -7.29 9.80
CA HIS A 406 11.60 -8.34 10.82
C HIS A 406 12.34 -9.59 10.32
N LEU A 407 12.30 -9.85 9.00
CA LEU A 407 13.14 -10.83 8.33
C LEU A 407 14.58 -10.29 8.21
N GLY A 408 15.40 -10.56 9.22
CA GLY A 408 16.84 -10.30 9.13
C GLY A 408 17.46 -10.92 7.86
N PRO A 409 18.62 -10.44 7.38
CA PRO A 409 19.21 -10.77 6.07
C PRO A 409 19.57 -12.26 5.83
N ASN A 410 19.24 -13.17 6.76
CA ASN A 410 19.61 -14.60 6.74
C ASN A 410 18.44 -15.57 6.94
N ALA A 411 17.19 -15.17 6.76
CA ALA A 411 16.09 -16.16 6.72
C ALA A 411 16.18 -16.99 5.42
N PRO A 412 16.19 -18.33 5.48
CA PRO A 412 16.17 -19.16 4.28
C PRO A 412 14.86 -18.93 3.52
N ARG A 413 14.95 -18.26 2.35
CA ARG A 413 13.86 -18.15 1.39
C ARG A 413 13.63 -19.53 0.76
N ALA A 414 12.69 -20.29 1.32
CA ALA A 414 12.02 -21.34 0.57
C ALA A 414 10.92 -20.68 -0.28
N THR A 415 11.31 -19.90 -1.31
CA THR A 415 10.41 -19.65 -2.43
C THR A 415 10.30 -20.96 -3.19
N HIS A 416 9.32 -21.79 -2.83
CA HIS A 416 8.80 -22.79 -3.74
C HIS A 416 8.07 -22.05 -4.86
N ALA A 417 8.83 -21.50 -5.80
CA ALA A 417 8.29 -21.10 -7.08
C ALA A 417 7.92 -22.40 -7.79
N THR A 418 6.63 -22.75 -7.79
CA THR A 418 6.12 -23.79 -8.68
C THR A 418 6.33 -23.28 -10.09
N LEU A 419 7.36 -23.80 -10.76
CA LEU A 419 7.62 -23.55 -12.18
C LEU A 419 6.46 -24.16 -12.97
N VAL A 420 5.46 -23.35 -13.29
CA VAL A 420 4.43 -23.71 -14.26
C VAL A 420 5.06 -23.57 -15.65
N THR A 421 5.32 -24.69 -16.31
CA THR A 421 5.60 -24.67 -17.75
C THR A 421 4.40 -24.02 -18.44
N PRO A 422 4.57 -22.98 -19.29
CA PRO A 422 3.45 -22.38 -20.00
C PRO A 422 2.86 -23.44 -20.93
N THR A 423 1.76 -24.04 -20.51
CA THR A 423 0.94 -24.88 -21.37
C THR A 423 0.04 -23.90 -22.13
N PRO A 424 -0.06 -23.98 -23.46
CA PRO A 424 -0.97 -23.11 -24.18
C PRO A 424 -2.41 -23.34 -23.67
N ALA A 425 -3.18 -22.27 -23.58
CA ALA A 425 -4.58 -22.34 -23.17
C ALA A 425 -5.33 -23.32 -24.10
N LEU A 426 -6.15 -24.19 -23.53
CA LEU A 426 -6.86 -25.22 -24.33
C LEU A 426 -7.82 -24.60 -25.36
N LEU A 427 -8.29 -23.37 -25.12
CA LEU A 427 -9.15 -22.62 -26.03
C LEU A 427 -8.42 -21.55 -26.84
N GLU A 428 -7.08 -21.57 -26.92
CA GLU A 428 -6.34 -20.49 -27.59
C GLU A 428 -6.81 -20.22 -29.04
N GLU A 429 -7.04 -21.28 -29.82
CA GLU A 429 -7.52 -21.15 -31.22
C GLU A 429 -8.99 -20.71 -31.30
N GLN A 430 -9.84 -21.17 -30.38
CA GLN A 430 -11.24 -20.72 -30.31
C GLN A 430 -11.31 -19.24 -29.90
N LEU A 431 -10.52 -18.81 -28.92
CA LEU A 431 -10.45 -17.41 -28.49
C LEU A 431 -9.92 -16.50 -29.60
N LYS A 432 -8.96 -16.94 -30.41
CA LYS A 432 -8.50 -16.21 -31.60
C LYS A 432 -9.59 -16.08 -32.67
N HIS A 433 -10.44 -17.09 -32.80
CA HIS A 433 -11.58 -17.08 -33.73
C HIS A 433 -12.68 -16.13 -33.26
N ASP A 434 -13.13 -16.29 -32.01
CA ASP A 434 -14.26 -15.55 -31.43
C ASP A 434 -13.88 -14.08 -31.13
N PHE A 435 -12.61 -13.83 -30.79
CA PHE A 435 -12.07 -12.50 -30.50
C PHE A 435 -10.79 -12.25 -31.32
N PRO A 436 -10.91 -11.75 -32.55
CA PRO A 436 -9.76 -11.50 -33.43
C PRO A 436 -8.76 -10.49 -32.87
N GLU A 437 -9.25 -9.48 -32.15
CA GLU A 437 -8.44 -8.43 -31.54
C GLU A 437 -7.75 -8.90 -30.25
N ALA A 438 -6.46 -8.63 -30.12
CA ALA A 438 -5.66 -9.07 -28.98
C ALA A 438 -6.10 -8.43 -27.65
N SER A 439 -6.51 -7.15 -27.68
CA SER A 439 -7.00 -6.44 -26.49
C SER A 439 -8.29 -7.06 -25.95
N GLN A 440 -9.22 -7.44 -26.84
CA GLN A 440 -10.50 -8.07 -26.45
C GLN A 440 -10.27 -9.44 -25.81
N ARG A 441 -9.32 -10.23 -26.33
CA ARG A 441 -8.93 -11.51 -25.69
C ARG A 441 -8.38 -11.31 -24.29
N THR A 442 -7.45 -10.36 -24.13
CA THR A 442 -6.84 -10.05 -22.83
C THR A 442 -7.90 -9.58 -21.83
N GLU A 443 -8.80 -8.68 -22.25
CA GLU A 443 -9.90 -8.19 -21.41
C GLU A 443 -10.86 -9.31 -21.03
N PHE A 444 -11.23 -10.18 -21.97
CA PHE A 444 -12.10 -11.32 -21.72
C PHE A 444 -11.50 -12.29 -20.69
N VAL A 445 -10.23 -12.66 -20.85
CA VAL A 445 -9.53 -13.56 -19.93
C VAL A 445 -9.36 -12.90 -18.56
N ALA A 446 -8.92 -11.65 -18.51
CA ALA A 446 -8.75 -10.91 -17.25
C ALA A 446 -10.06 -10.81 -16.47
N ARG A 447 -11.17 -10.51 -17.15
CA ARG A 447 -12.49 -10.45 -16.52
C ARG A 447 -12.99 -11.80 -16.02
N ALA A 448 -12.78 -12.87 -16.79
CA ALA A 448 -13.13 -14.22 -16.35
C ALA A 448 -12.35 -14.63 -15.09
N MET A 449 -11.06 -14.29 -15.03
CA MET A 449 -10.22 -14.57 -13.86
C MET A 449 -10.60 -13.75 -12.63
N SER A 450 -10.91 -12.46 -12.80
CA SER A 450 -11.38 -11.62 -11.68
C SER A 450 -12.65 -12.21 -11.06
N LEU A 451 -13.65 -12.55 -11.89
CA LEU A 451 -14.89 -13.15 -11.41
C LEU A 451 -14.67 -14.50 -10.71
N CYS A 452 -13.71 -15.31 -11.18
CA CYS A 452 -13.34 -16.56 -10.49
C CYS A 452 -12.65 -16.29 -9.15
N GLN A 453 -11.81 -15.26 -9.06
CA GLN A 453 -11.13 -14.85 -7.82
C GLN A 453 -12.13 -14.32 -6.79
N ASP A 454 -13.06 -13.46 -7.20
CA ASP A 454 -14.10 -12.88 -6.35
C ASP A 454 -15.03 -13.99 -5.80
N ALA A 455 -15.51 -14.88 -6.69
CA ALA A 455 -16.31 -16.04 -6.30
C ALA A 455 -15.54 -16.98 -5.33
N SER A 456 -14.25 -17.22 -5.59
CA SER A 456 -13.42 -18.04 -4.71
C SER A 456 -13.23 -17.39 -3.35
N ALA A 457 -13.04 -16.07 -3.29
CA ALA A 457 -12.88 -15.33 -2.04
C ALA A 457 -14.13 -15.40 -1.17
N HIS A 458 -15.32 -15.19 -1.75
CA HIS A 458 -16.59 -15.34 -1.03
C HIS A 458 -16.86 -16.78 -0.58
N ALA A 459 -16.55 -17.76 -1.43
CA ALA A 459 -16.67 -19.17 -1.05
C ALA A 459 -15.74 -19.53 0.13
N TRP A 460 -14.52 -19.00 0.15
CA TRP A 460 -13.57 -19.22 1.24
C TRP A 460 -14.02 -18.56 2.55
N ALA A 461 -14.58 -17.34 2.48
CA ALA A 461 -15.14 -16.65 3.64
C ALA A 461 -16.31 -17.43 4.24
N LEU A 462 -17.24 -17.92 3.40
CA LEU A 462 -18.33 -18.80 3.83
C LEU A 462 -17.80 -20.10 4.45
N ASN A 463 -16.82 -20.75 3.81
CA ASN A 463 -16.22 -21.98 4.32
C ASN A 463 -15.58 -21.77 5.71
N ARG A 464 -14.86 -20.65 5.90
CA ARG A 464 -14.26 -20.27 7.18
C ARG A 464 -15.33 -20.08 8.27
N LEU A 465 -16.42 -19.39 7.97
CA LEU A 465 -17.53 -19.17 8.91
C LEU A 465 -18.25 -20.48 9.25
N ALA A 466 -18.44 -21.36 8.26
CA ALA A 466 -19.02 -22.68 8.46
C ALA A 466 -18.16 -23.56 9.37
N ASP A 467 -16.84 -23.59 9.13
CA ASP A 467 -15.86 -24.31 9.96
C ASP A 467 -15.81 -23.75 11.39
N ARG A 468 -15.91 -22.43 11.54
CA ARG A 468 -15.77 -21.77 12.84
C ARG A 468 -16.99 -21.92 13.74
N TYR A 469 -18.20 -21.69 13.22
CA TYR A 469 -19.40 -21.65 14.04
C TYR A 469 -20.11 -23.01 14.02
N VAL A 470 -19.71 -23.96 14.87
CA VAL A 470 -20.45 -25.23 15.02
C VAL A 470 -21.68 -25.07 15.91
N ALA A 471 -22.54 -26.09 15.98
CA ALA A 471 -23.79 -26.01 16.74
C ALA A 471 -23.60 -25.62 18.22
N GLN A 472 -22.45 -25.99 18.82
CA GLN A 472 -22.11 -25.64 20.20
C GLN A 472 -21.76 -24.16 20.35
N ASP A 473 -21.03 -23.57 19.40
CA ASP A 473 -20.63 -22.17 19.44
C ASP A 473 -21.83 -21.25 19.17
N VAL A 474 -22.66 -21.62 18.20
CA VAL A 474 -23.91 -20.92 17.90
C VAL A 474 -24.87 -20.94 19.10
N ALA A 475 -24.83 -21.99 19.92
CA ALA A 475 -25.64 -22.06 21.14
C ALA A 475 -25.18 -21.06 22.21
N LEU A 476 -23.90 -20.65 22.19
CA LEU A 476 -23.33 -19.65 23.10
C LEU A 476 -23.63 -18.20 22.67
N LEU A 477 -23.96 -17.96 21.41
CA LEU A 477 -24.34 -16.64 20.90
C LEU A 477 -25.73 -16.20 21.40
N GLU A 478 -25.88 -14.92 21.72
CA GLU A 478 -27.17 -14.30 22.02
C GLU A 478 -28.04 -14.17 20.74
N PRO A 479 -29.37 -14.01 20.86
CA PRO A 479 -30.26 -13.91 19.69
C PRO A 479 -29.89 -12.79 18.71
N GLU A 480 -29.37 -11.66 19.21
CA GLU A 480 -28.91 -10.55 18.37
C GLU A 480 -27.65 -10.92 17.58
N GLU A 481 -26.69 -11.58 18.21
CA GLU A 481 -25.45 -12.05 17.59
C GLU A 481 -25.72 -13.10 16.51
N ARG A 482 -26.66 -14.03 16.75
CA ARG A 482 -27.13 -14.96 15.72
C ARG A 482 -27.72 -14.24 14.51
N SER A 483 -28.46 -13.15 14.74
CA SER A 483 -28.98 -12.33 13.64
C SER A 483 -27.87 -11.64 12.84
N ARG A 484 -26.81 -11.17 13.51
CA ARG A 484 -25.65 -10.56 12.84
C ARG A 484 -24.84 -11.59 12.05
N LEU A 485 -24.60 -12.78 12.61
CA LEU A 485 -23.97 -13.90 11.90
C LEU A 485 -24.79 -14.29 10.66
N ARG A 486 -26.11 -14.34 10.78
CA ARG A 486 -26.99 -14.61 9.63
C ARG A 486 -26.88 -13.53 8.55
N SER A 487 -26.79 -12.26 8.94
CA SER A 487 -26.57 -11.17 7.97
C SER A 487 -25.26 -11.36 7.22
N LEU A 488 -24.16 -11.62 7.95
CA LEU A 488 -22.84 -11.84 7.37
C LEU A 488 -22.81 -13.02 6.38
N LEU A 489 -23.44 -14.15 6.75
CA LEU A 489 -23.57 -15.30 5.85
C LEU A 489 -24.37 -14.96 4.59
N ASN A 490 -25.49 -14.24 4.74
CA ASN A 490 -26.34 -13.84 3.62
C ASN A 490 -25.63 -12.86 2.67
N ASP A 491 -24.83 -11.92 3.21
CA ASP A 491 -24.09 -10.94 2.41
C ASP A 491 -23.09 -11.65 1.49
N HIS A 492 -22.32 -12.62 2.03
CA HIS A 492 -21.42 -13.44 1.22
C HIS A 492 -22.13 -14.39 0.25
N LEU A 493 -23.25 -15.01 0.65
CA LEU A 493 -24.03 -15.88 -0.23
C LEU A 493 -24.60 -15.09 -1.42
N SER A 494 -25.14 -13.90 -1.17
CA SER A 494 -25.67 -13.04 -2.24
C SER A 494 -24.56 -12.61 -3.19
N ALA A 495 -23.40 -12.20 -2.67
CA ALA A 495 -22.27 -11.78 -3.49
C ALA A 495 -21.73 -12.95 -4.34
N LEU A 496 -21.57 -14.14 -3.74
CA LEU A 496 -21.15 -15.34 -4.47
C LEU A 496 -22.13 -15.71 -5.59
N ARG A 497 -23.43 -15.62 -5.34
CA ARG A 497 -24.45 -15.86 -6.38
C ARG A 497 -24.32 -14.89 -7.53
N ASP A 498 -24.16 -13.60 -7.23
CA ASP A 498 -24.04 -12.55 -8.24
C ASP A 498 -22.76 -12.76 -9.08
N ASP A 499 -21.63 -13.12 -8.45
CA ASP A 499 -20.38 -13.45 -9.14
C ASP A 499 -20.51 -14.68 -10.05
N VAL A 500 -21.13 -15.76 -9.56
CA VAL A 500 -21.37 -16.98 -10.34
C VAL A 500 -22.27 -16.69 -11.53
N GLN A 501 -23.32 -15.86 -11.34
CA GLN A 501 -24.20 -15.45 -12.44
C GLN A 501 -23.44 -14.61 -13.48
N HIS A 502 -22.63 -13.65 -13.04
CA HIS A 502 -21.79 -12.86 -13.93
C HIS A 502 -20.77 -13.72 -14.68
N LEU A 503 -20.15 -14.69 -14.00
CA LEU A 503 -19.22 -15.64 -14.60
C LEU A 503 -19.90 -16.50 -15.66
N GLN A 504 -21.09 -17.02 -15.38
CA GLN A 504 -21.87 -17.82 -16.32
C GLN A 504 -22.25 -17.03 -17.59
N VAL A 505 -22.71 -15.78 -17.42
CA VAL A 505 -23.02 -14.89 -18.56
C VAL A 505 -21.78 -14.57 -19.38
N HIS A 506 -20.64 -14.30 -18.71
CA HIS A 506 -19.39 -13.97 -19.38
C HIS A 506 -18.79 -15.17 -20.14
N LEU A 507 -18.90 -16.38 -19.60
CA LEU A 507 -18.37 -17.60 -20.21
C LEU A 507 -19.32 -18.23 -21.25
N ALA A 508 -20.57 -17.77 -21.36
CA ALA A 508 -21.55 -18.28 -22.31
C ALA A 508 -21.06 -18.42 -23.77
N PRO A 509 -20.22 -17.50 -24.33
CA PRO A 509 -19.71 -17.63 -25.69
C PRO A 509 -18.79 -18.84 -25.92
N ILE A 510 -18.14 -19.33 -24.86
CA ILE A 510 -17.10 -20.38 -24.95
C ILE A 510 -17.50 -21.70 -24.27
N VAL A 511 -18.66 -21.76 -23.63
CA VAL A 511 -19.17 -22.98 -22.98
C VAL A 511 -20.17 -23.67 -23.90
N SER A 512 -19.88 -24.92 -24.29
CA SER A 512 -20.78 -25.72 -25.12
C SER A 512 -22.00 -26.19 -24.32
N THR A 513 -23.20 -25.82 -24.78
CA THR A 513 -24.49 -26.25 -24.20
C THR A 513 -24.94 -27.65 -24.64
N ASP A 514 -24.16 -28.33 -25.48
CA ASP A 514 -24.42 -29.70 -25.97
C ASP A 514 -24.10 -30.75 -24.89
N SER A 515 -24.84 -30.72 -23.77
CA SER A 515 -24.80 -31.78 -22.75
C SER A 515 -26.21 -32.29 -22.47
N THR A 516 -26.55 -33.47 -23.00
CA THR A 516 -27.84 -34.14 -22.82
C THR A 516 -27.94 -34.92 -21.49
N ASP A 517 -26.90 -34.91 -20.66
CA ASP A 517 -26.88 -35.56 -19.34
C ASP A 517 -27.17 -34.54 -18.22
N THR A 518 -28.41 -34.04 -18.20
CA THR A 518 -28.93 -33.17 -17.13
C THR A 518 -29.37 -33.95 -15.88
N ASN A 519 -28.94 -35.20 -15.73
CA ASN A 519 -29.15 -35.98 -14.51
C ASN A 519 -27.92 -35.88 -13.60
N ALA A 520 -27.56 -34.65 -13.22
CA ALA A 520 -26.76 -34.46 -12.02
C ALA A 520 -27.60 -34.96 -10.84
N VAL A 521 -27.17 -36.07 -10.25
CA VAL A 521 -27.76 -36.62 -9.02
C VAL A 521 -27.77 -35.51 -7.99
N VAL A 522 -28.94 -34.94 -7.74
CA VAL A 522 -29.21 -34.14 -6.55
C VAL A 522 -29.12 -35.13 -5.40
N THR A 523 -27.94 -35.23 -4.78
CA THR A 523 -27.83 -35.83 -3.46
C THR A 523 -28.81 -35.09 -2.54
N ALA A 524 -29.56 -35.85 -1.73
CA ALA A 524 -30.55 -35.31 -0.81
C ALA A 524 -29.97 -34.13 -0.03
N PRO A 525 -30.76 -33.06 0.24
CA PRO A 525 -30.25 -31.87 0.89
C PRO A 525 -29.58 -32.28 2.21
N PRO A 526 -28.32 -31.90 2.44
CA PRO A 526 -27.69 -31.96 3.75
C PRO A 526 -28.61 -31.29 4.78
N VAL A 527 -28.77 -31.94 5.93
CA VAL A 527 -29.58 -31.40 7.03
C VAL A 527 -28.86 -30.22 7.72
N ASP A 528 -27.56 -30.05 7.45
CA ASP A 528 -26.70 -29.02 8.00
C ASP A 528 -26.19 -28.09 6.90
N TRP A 529 -26.52 -26.80 7.04
CA TRP A 529 -26.13 -25.72 6.14
C TRP A 529 -24.62 -25.60 5.90
N ARG A 530 -23.80 -26.07 6.85
CA ARG A 530 -22.34 -26.12 6.70
C ARG A 530 -21.92 -27.09 5.60
N ALA A 531 -22.57 -28.24 5.52
CA ALA A 531 -22.28 -29.22 4.49
C ALA A 531 -22.63 -28.67 3.10
N ASP A 532 -23.71 -27.89 2.99
CA ASP A 532 -24.06 -27.20 1.74
C ASP A 532 -23.02 -26.11 1.37
N ILE A 533 -22.50 -25.36 2.34
CA ILE A 533 -21.41 -24.40 2.09
C ILE A 533 -20.13 -25.09 1.65
N HIS A 534 -19.74 -26.21 2.28
CA HIS A 534 -18.56 -26.98 1.85
C HIS A 534 -18.71 -27.52 0.43
N LEU A 535 -19.91 -27.99 0.06
CA LEU A 535 -20.22 -28.43 -1.30
C LEU A 535 -20.13 -27.27 -2.30
N ALA A 536 -20.69 -26.10 -1.97
CA ALA A 536 -20.61 -24.92 -2.81
C ALA A 536 -19.14 -24.46 -3.00
N HIS A 537 -18.32 -24.50 -1.95
CA HIS A 537 -16.90 -24.19 -2.02
C HIS A 537 -16.13 -25.17 -2.94
N GLU A 538 -16.40 -26.48 -2.84
CA GLU A 538 -15.82 -27.49 -3.75
C GLU A 538 -16.23 -27.24 -5.21
N SER A 539 -17.50 -26.91 -5.45
CA SER A 539 -18.03 -26.54 -6.78
C SER A 539 -17.36 -25.28 -7.35
N VAL A 540 -17.10 -24.25 -6.53
CA VAL A 540 -16.38 -23.03 -6.92
C VAL A 540 -14.92 -23.32 -7.28
N GLU A 541 -14.22 -24.10 -6.47
CA GLU A 541 -12.83 -24.47 -6.75
C GLU A 541 -12.71 -25.30 -8.03
N SER A 542 -13.62 -26.26 -8.24
CA SER A 542 -13.69 -27.02 -9.49
C SER A 542 -13.97 -26.12 -10.71
N THR A 543 -14.75 -25.05 -10.53
CA THR A 543 -15.04 -24.06 -11.58
C THR A 543 -13.77 -23.25 -11.90
N ASN A 544 -13.10 -22.73 -10.87
CA ASN A 544 -11.86 -21.96 -11.01
C ASN A 544 -10.75 -22.76 -11.72
N GLN A 545 -10.57 -24.03 -11.35
CA GLN A 545 -9.62 -24.93 -12.00
C GLN A 545 -9.95 -25.17 -13.47
N ALA A 546 -11.23 -25.39 -13.80
CA ALA A 546 -11.67 -25.58 -15.18
C ALA A 546 -11.48 -24.31 -16.03
N VAL A 547 -11.83 -23.14 -15.51
CA VAL A 547 -11.64 -21.85 -16.20
C VAL A 547 -10.14 -21.56 -16.41
N SER A 548 -9.33 -21.75 -15.37
CA SER A 548 -7.86 -21.58 -15.44
C SER A 548 -7.22 -22.51 -16.47
N SER A 549 -7.68 -23.76 -16.55
CA SER A 549 -7.20 -24.75 -17.53
C SER A 549 -7.60 -24.37 -18.97
N LEU A 550 -8.83 -23.87 -19.16
CA LEU A 550 -9.34 -23.49 -20.48
C LEU A 550 -8.72 -22.19 -21.02
N LEU A 551 -8.50 -21.18 -20.15
CA LEU A 551 -8.12 -19.82 -20.55
C LEU A 551 -6.62 -19.49 -20.37
N ILE A 552 -5.93 -20.11 -19.41
CA ILE A 552 -4.54 -19.77 -19.06
C ILE A 552 -3.58 -20.95 -19.26
N GLY A 553 -4.10 -22.19 -19.21
CA GLY A 553 -3.28 -23.39 -19.40
C GLY A 553 -2.56 -23.84 -18.12
N ALA A 554 -3.27 -23.88 -17.00
CA ALA A 554 -2.77 -24.45 -15.75
C ALA A 554 -2.90 -25.99 -15.72
N SER A 555 -1.94 -26.64 -15.06
CA SER A 555 -1.67 -28.09 -15.06
C SER A 555 -2.82 -28.98 -14.60
N GLY A 556 -3.03 -30.09 -15.30
CA GLY A 556 -3.47 -31.34 -14.67
C GLY A 556 -4.70 -32.04 -15.26
N ALA A 557 -4.67 -32.44 -16.53
CA ALA A 557 -5.23 -33.70 -17.06
C ALA A 557 -5.30 -33.63 -18.59
N GLU A 558 -5.10 -34.79 -19.24
CA GLU A 558 -5.28 -35.03 -20.68
C GLU A 558 -6.76 -34.95 -21.12
N ASP A 559 -7.55 -34.06 -20.53
CA ASP A 559 -8.97 -33.90 -20.86
C ASP A 559 -9.12 -32.93 -22.04
N SER A 560 -9.76 -33.39 -23.11
CA SER A 560 -10.09 -32.58 -24.29
C SER A 560 -10.90 -31.33 -23.90
N ALA A 561 -10.61 -30.18 -24.53
CA ALA A 561 -11.29 -28.89 -24.28
C ALA A 561 -12.82 -29.00 -24.18
N HIS A 562 -13.45 -29.77 -25.08
CA HIS A 562 -14.90 -30.00 -25.08
C HIS A 562 -15.44 -30.68 -23.81
N LYS A 563 -14.68 -31.63 -23.22
CA LYS A 563 -15.07 -32.28 -21.95
C LYS A 563 -15.00 -31.31 -20.79
N LEU A 564 -13.99 -30.44 -20.77
CA LEU A 564 -13.86 -29.40 -19.74
C LEU A 564 -14.93 -28.31 -19.89
N GLN A 565 -15.27 -27.90 -21.11
CA GLN A 565 -16.39 -26.98 -21.38
C GLN A 565 -17.73 -27.56 -20.89
N SER A 566 -18.01 -28.84 -21.17
CA SER A 566 -19.21 -29.51 -20.68
C SER A 566 -19.22 -29.67 -19.15
N ARG A 567 -18.10 -30.07 -18.54
CA ARG A 567 -17.97 -30.17 -17.07
C ARG A 567 -18.18 -28.81 -16.40
N LEU A 568 -17.62 -27.75 -16.98
CA LEU A 568 -17.79 -26.38 -16.50
C LEU A 568 -19.26 -25.95 -16.54
N HIS A 569 -19.97 -26.24 -17.63
CA HIS A 569 -21.42 -25.97 -17.73
C HIS A 569 -22.22 -26.69 -16.64
N ILE A 570 -21.97 -27.99 -16.45
CA ILE A 570 -22.65 -28.81 -15.44
C ILE A 570 -22.36 -28.29 -14.04
N THR A 571 -21.10 -27.94 -13.75
CA THR A 571 -20.67 -27.48 -12.42
C THR A 571 -21.25 -26.11 -12.09
N LEU A 572 -21.27 -25.17 -13.04
CA LEU A 572 -21.91 -23.86 -12.86
C LEU A 572 -23.42 -23.99 -12.61
N THR A 573 -24.09 -24.85 -13.38
CA THR A 573 -25.54 -25.09 -13.21
C THR A 573 -25.85 -25.75 -11.86
N ARG A 574 -24.99 -26.70 -11.43
CA ARG A 574 -25.09 -27.32 -10.11
C ARG A 574 -24.87 -26.30 -9.00
N LEU A 575 -23.81 -25.50 -9.09
CA LEU A 575 -23.48 -24.47 -8.12
C LEU A 575 -24.61 -23.45 -7.97
N GLN A 576 -25.22 -23.01 -9.07
CA GLN A 576 -26.38 -22.11 -9.02
C GLN A 576 -27.54 -22.71 -8.21
N LYS A 577 -27.84 -24.00 -8.41
CA LYS A 577 -28.88 -24.71 -7.66
C LYS A 577 -28.52 -24.92 -6.18
N GLU A 578 -27.25 -25.19 -5.89
CA GLU A 578 -26.74 -25.27 -4.51
C GLU A 578 -26.94 -23.93 -3.79
N LEU A 579 -26.60 -22.81 -4.44
CA LEU A 579 -26.78 -21.45 -3.90
C LEU A 579 -28.26 -21.08 -3.71
N GLU A 580 -29.14 -21.43 -4.65
CA GLU A 580 -30.60 -21.24 -4.50
C GLU A 580 -31.17 -22.04 -3.32
N THR A 581 -30.67 -23.25 -3.10
CA THR A 581 -31.08 -24.10 -1.97
C THR A 581 -30.59 -23.50 -0.65
N LEU A 582 -29.33 -23.03 -0.65
CA LEU A 582 -28.73 -22.33 0.47
C LEU A 582 -29.57 -21.09 0.85
N GLU A 583 -29.95 -20.20 -0.07
CA GLU A 583 -30.75 -19.00 0.26
C GLU A 583 -32.12 -19.33 0.89
N GLN A 584 -32.70 -20.48 0.54
CA GLN A 584 -34.00 -20.93 1.07
C GLN A 584 -33.90 -21.59 2.45
N GLN A 585 -32.71 -22.01 2.87
CA GLN A 585 -32.49 -22.57 4.20
C GLN A 585 -32.51 -21.50 5.28
N LYS A 586 -33.06 -21.85 6.45
CA LYS A 586 -32.93 -21.03 7.66
C LYS A 586 -31.65 -21.42 8.39
N TYR A 587 -30.61 -20.61 8.23
CA TYR A 587 -29.40 -20.60 9.04
C TYR A 587 -29.72 -20.12 10.47
N PRO A 588 -28.93 -20.51 11.49
CA PRO A 588 -29.14 -20.17 12.91
C PRO A 588 -29.38 -18.69 13.21
#